data_AF-A0A4Y2K8Q3-F1
#
_entry.id   AF-A0A4Y2K8Q3-F1
#
_cell.length_a   1.000
_cell.length_b   1.000
_cell.length_c   1.000
_cell.angle_alpha   90.00
_cell.angle_beta   90.00
_cell.angle_gamma   90.00
#
_symmetry.space_group_name_H-M   'P 1'
#
loop_
_entity.id
_entity.type
_entity.pdbx_description
1 polymer ?
#
loop_
_entity_poly.entity_id
_entity_poly.type
_entity_poly.pdbx_seq_one_letter_code
_entity_poly.pdbx_strand_id
1 'polypeptide(L)'
;MDITDNFLFQYQHQSRSLPPSQIISHSQNENLNTSQFSLLNSTNSPWSCSSSSPDPLRILQIYLGKGKVATANLPKEAKTHKIDLILVQEPYSKGAKILGIPKSWNQWLSENGKAGKISLPSANTPIFLGIKENAVAIKIQTSIGPLSIISGYSSPYSDIQNTIQDISQFITSLTQESVLIGAYMNAHSTLWGYPNDSLRGNAMEDFISSTNLHLLNVKDGGPTFQQRNAKGWPDLPLSIG
;
A
#
# COMPACT_ATOMS: atom_id res chain seq x y z
N MET A 1 3.21 -37.23 -14.91
CA MET A 1 4.33 -37.09 -13.95
C MET A 1 4.50 -35.60 -13.74
N ASP A 2 3.58 -34.98 -13.01
CA ASP A 2 3.56 -34.94 -11.54
C ASP A 2 4.90 -34.47 -10.99
N ILE A 3 4.90 -33.27 -10.40
CA ILE A 3 5.00 -33.10 -8.95
C ILE A 3 4.21 -31.83 -8.60
N THR A 4 3.07 -32.05 -7.96
CA THR A 4 2.43 -31.12 -7.02
C THR A 4 3.36 -30.85 -5.85
N ASP A 5 3.47 -29.61 -5.38
CA ASP A 5 3.75 -29.38 -3.96
C ASP A 5 2.96 -28.16 -3.45
N ASN A 6 2.01 -28.50 -2.57
CA ASN A 6 1.27 -27.61 -1.67
C ASN A 6 2.22 -27.04 -0.62
N PHE A 7 2.07 -25.75 -0.27
CA PHE A 7 2.29 -25.31 1.11
C PHE A 7 1.27 -24.24 1.50
N LEU A 8 0.16 -24.70 2.10
CA LEU A 8 -0.59 -23.98 3.12
C LEU A 8 0.26 -23.90 4.39
N PHE A 9 0.15 -22.81 5.16
CA PHE A 9 0.00 -22.94 6.61
C PHE A 9 -0.88 -21.84 7.19
N GLN A 10 -1.89 -22.31 7.92
CA GLN A 10 -2.82 -21.63 8.81
C GLN A 10 -2.10 -21.31 10.12
N TYR A 11 -2.45 -20.22 10.82
CA TYR A 11 -2.17 -20.12 12.24
C TYR A 11 -3.39 -19.64 13.04
N GLN A 12 -3.72 -20.44 14.05
CA GLN A 12 -4.77 -20.26 15.05
C GLN A 12 -4.24 -19.48 16.25
N HIS A 13 -5.12 -18.68 16.84
CA HIS A 13 -4.84 -17.90 18.05
C HIS A 13 -4.61 -18.81 19.26
N GLN A 14 -3.46 -18.70 19.93
CA GLN A 14 -3.35 -18.92 21.38
C GLN A 14 -2.12 -18.18 21.94
N SER A 15 -2.33 -17.67 23.14
CA SER A 15 -1.47 -16.80 23.95
C SER A 15 -0.03 -17.27 24.18
N ARG A 16 0.88 -16.30 24.30
CA ARG A 16 2.29 -16.33 24.75
C ARG A 16 3.37 -16.53 23.67
N SER A 17 4.08 -15.42 23.41
CA SER A 17 5.49 -15.25 22.99
C SER A 17 6.12 -16.13 21.88
N LEU A 18 6.65 -15.43 20.84
CA LEU A 18 7.60 -15.79 19.75
C LEU A 18 6.98 -16.25 18.40
N PRO A 19 7.65 -16.13 17.23
CA PRO A 19 8.61 -15.13 16.69
C PRO A 19 8.06 -14.44 15.38
N PRO A 20 8.79 -13.50 14.74
CA PRO A 20 8.31 -12.72 13.57
C PRO A 20 8.15 -13.54 12.29
N SER A 21 7.05 -13.33 11.56
CA SER A 21 6.80 -13.89 10.23
C SER A 21 7.74 -13.29 9.17
N GLN A 22 8.25 -14.15 8.29
CA GLN A 22 9.23 -13.83 7.26
C GLN A 22 8.61 -13.11 6.05
N ILE A 23 9.23 -12.01 5.62
CA ILE A 23 9.04 -11.42 4.29
C ILE A 23 9.89 -12.23 3.30
N ILE A 24 9.24 -12.79 2.28
CA ILE A 24 9.91 -13.51 1.19
C ILE A 24 10.64 -12.48 0.31
N SER A 25 11.97 -12.53 0.28
CA SER A 25 12.80 -11.86 -0.73
C SER A 25 13.51 -12.93 -1.55
N HIS A 26 13.25 -12.97 -2.87
CA HIS A 26 14.07 -13.75 -3.81
C HIS A 26 14.40 -12.85 -5.00
N SER A 27 15.68 -12.51 -5.11
CA SER A 27 16.26 -11.89 -6.31
C SER A 27 16.82 -12.99 -7.21
N GLN A 28 16.52 -12.93 -8.51
CA GLN A 28 17.54 -13.02 -9.56
C GLN A 28 17.12 -12.13 -10.74
N ASN A 29 17.92 -11.08 -10.99
CA ASN A 29 18.15 -10.32 -12.24
C ASN A 29 16.93 -9.99 -13.16
N GLU A 30 16.59 -8.75 -13.53
CA GLU A 30 17.25 -7.43 -13.53
C GLU A 30 16.18 -6.32 -13.30
N ASN A 31 16.54 -5.28 -12.54
CA ASN A 31 15.88 -3.95 -12.42
C ASN A 31 14.49 -3.83 -11.77
N LEU A 32 14.30 -4.44 -10.59
CA LEU A 32 13.48 -3.92 -9.47
C LEU A 32 14.00 -4.55 -8.17
N ASN A 33 14.34 -3.73 -7.17
CA ASN A 33 14.73 -4.23 -5.86
C ASN A 33 13.46 -4.68 -5.12
N THR A 34 13.36 -5.97 -4.76
CA THR A 34 12.18 -6.56 -4.09
C THR A 34 11.88 -5.93 -2.72
N SER A 35 12.80 -5.14 -2.16
CA SER A 35 12.59 -4.38 -0.93
C SER A 35 11.48 -3.31 -1.03
N GLN A 36 11.03 -2.95 -2.24
CA GLN A 36 10.03 -1.90 -2.48
C GLN A 36 8.57 -2.39 -2.48
N PHE A 37 8.33 -3.68 -2.24
CA PHE A 37 6.99 -4.28 -2.32
C PHE A 37 6.41 -4.47 -0.92
N SER A 38 5.27 -3.83 -0.65
CA SER A 38 4.47 -4.07 0.56
C SER A 38 3.12 -4.67 0.18
N LEU A 39 2.85 -5.89 0.65
CA LEU A 39 1.57 -6.59 0.49
C LEU A 39 0.67 -6.31 1.69
N LEU A 40 -0.55 -5.83 1.42
CA LEU A 40 -1.58 -5.60 2.43
C LEU A 40 -2.73 -6.57 2.19
N ASN A 41 -3.09 -7.34 3.23
CA ASN A 41 -4.20 -8.28 3.22
C ASN A 41 -5.32 -7.78 4.15
N SER A 42 -6.55 -7.68 3.65
CA SER A 42 -7.72 -7.44 4.50
C SER A 42 -8.41 -8.76 4.84
N THR A 43 -8.03 -9.41 5.94
CA THR A 43 -8.81 -10.52 6.49
C THR A 43 -8.90 -10.36 7.99
N ASN A 44 -10.10 -10.15 8.54
CA ASN A 44 -10.47 -10.54 9.90
C ASN A 44 -11.99 -10.54 10.09
N SER A 45 -12.59 -11.74 10.14
CA SER A 45 -13.83 -11.98 10.89
C SER A 45 -13.67 -13.30 11.66
N PRO A 46 -13.95 -13.36 12.97
CA PRO A 46 -13.84 -14.60 13.76
C PRO A 46 -14.98 -15.60 13.51
N TRP A 47 -15.93 -15.31 12.62
CA TRP A 47 -17.13 -16.14 12.46
C TRP A 47 -17.44 -16.36 10.97
N SER A 48 -17.11 -17.55 10.45
CA SER A 48 -17.96 -18.25 9.49
C SER A 48 -17.40 -19.65 9.17
N CYS A 49 -18.18 -20.68 9.51
CA CYS A 49 -18.13 -21.95 8.82
C CYS A 49 -18.94 -21.80 7.52
N SER A 50 -18.25 -21.62 6.39
CA SER A 50 -18.75 -21.98 5.05
C SER A 50 -17.54 -22.27 4.15
N SER A 51 -17.63 -23.31 3.34
CA SER A 51 -16.51 -23.91 2.59
C SER A 51 -16.09 -23.12 1.33
N SER A 52 -16.24 -21.80 1.32
CA SER A 52 -15.68 -20.93 0.29
C SER A 52 -15.50 -19.52 0.85
N SER A 53 -14.42 -19.29 1.60
CA SER A 53 -13.94 -17.93 1.81
C SER A 53 -13.62 -17.34 0.43
N PRO A 54 -14.16 -16.18 0.05
CA PRO A 54 -13.63 -15.48 -1.11
C PRO A 54 -12.12 -15.27 -0.93
N ASP A 55 -11.36 -15.34 -2.03
CA ASP A 55 -9.93 -15.05 -1.98
C ASP A 55 -9.69 -13.68 -1.35
N PRO A 56 -8.70 -13.54 -0.45
CA PRO A 56 -8.44 -12.28 0.23
C PRO A 56 -8.02 -11.22 -0.79
N LEU A 57 -8.56 -10.00 -0.64
CA LEU A 57 -8.14 -8.85 -1.44
C LEU A 57 -6.64 -8.62 -1.23
N ARG A 58 -5.87 -8.60 -2.34
CA ARG A 58 -4.42 -8.38 -2.31
C ARG A 58 -4.08 -7.02 -2.86
N ILE A 59 -3.50 -6.18 -2.02
CA ILE A 59 -3.11 -4.82 -2.38
C ILE A 59 -1.59 -4.73 -2.35
N LEU A 60 -1.01 -4.20 -3.42
CA LEU A 60 0.41 -3.85 -3.51
C LEU A 60 0.59 -2.35 -3.30
N GLN A 61 1.41 -1.94 -2.34
CA GLN A 61 1.96 -0.57 -2.28
C GLN A 61 3.40 -0.57 -2.81
N ILE A 62 3.72 0.40 -3.68
CA ILE A 62 5.06 0.52 -4.29
C ILE A 62 5.42 1.95 -4.72
N TYR A 63 6.64 2.38 -4.37
CA TYR A 63 7.30 3.55 -4.95
C TYR A 63 8.08 3.19 -6.22
N LEU A 64 7.76 3.83 -7.34
CA LEU A 64 8.30 3.52 -8.68
C LEU A 64 9.40 4.50 -9.15
N GLY A 65 9.58 5.65 -8.49
CA GLY A 65 10.65 6.62 -8.81
C GLY A 65 10.67 7.09 -10.26
N LYS A 66 9.50 7.21 -10.88
CA LYS A 66 9.26 7.53 -12.31
C LYS A 66 9.90 6.53 -13.28
N GLY A 67 10.23 5.33 -12.80
CA GLY A 67 10.90 4.29 -13.56
C GLY A 67 10.00 3.70 -14.64
N LYS A 68 10.38 3.86 -15.91
CA LYS A 68 9.66 3.27 -17.05
C LYS A 68 9.63 1.74 -16.96
N VAL A 69 10.78 1.12 -16.71
CA VAL A 69 10.91 -0.35 -16.58
C VAL A 69 10.17 -0.84 -15.34
N ALA A 70 10.33 -0.12 -14.22
CA ALA A 70 9.64 -0.45 -12.97
C ALA A 70 8.12 -0.51 -13.15
N THR A 71 7.55 0.54 -13.77
CA THR A 71 6.12 0.60 -14.08
C THR A 71 5.68 -0.49 -15.07
N ALA A 72 6.49 -0.78 -16.09
CA ALA A 72 6.17 -1.79 -17.11
C ALA A 72 6.20 -3.24 -16.58
N ASN A 73 6.84 -3.49 -15.44
CA ASN A 73 6.90 -4.82 -14.81
C ASN A 73 5.67 -5.11 -13.93
N LEU A 74 4.89 -4.10 -13.54
CA LEU A 74 3.68 -4.29 -12.71
C LEU A 74 2.73 -5.39 -13.20
N PRO A 75 2.47 -5.58 -14.51
CA PRO A 75 1.60 -6.66 -14.98
C PRO A 75 2.12 -8.06 -14.67
N LYS A 76 3.44 -8.26 -14.75
CA LYS A 76 4.08 -9.54 -14.41
C LYS A 76 3.97 -9.80 -12.91
N GLU A 77 4.28 -8.79 -12.10
CA GLU A 77 4.23 -8.90 -10.64
C GLU A 77 2.80 -9.10 -10.14
N ALA A 78 1.84 -8.36 -10.70
CA ALA A 78 0.43 -8.48 -10.34
C ALA A 78 -0.10 -9.90 -10.64
N LYS A 79 0.26 -10.49 -11.78
CA LYS A 79 -0.10 -11.88 -12.10
C LYS A 79 0.57 -12.87 -11.14
N THR A 80 1.86 -12.69 -10.88
CA THR A 80 2.66 -13.60 -10.03
C THR A 80 2.13 -13.65 -8.61
N HIS A 81 1.76 -12.50 -8.05
CA HIS A 81 1.32 -12.37 -6.66
C HIS A 81 -0.20 -12.35 -6.49
N LYS A 82 -0.96 -12.48 -7.60
CA LYS A 82 -2.43 -12.38 -7.66
C LYS A 82 -2.94 -11.07 -7.05
N ILE A 83 -2.31 -9.95 -7.40
CA ILE A 83 -2.66 -8.62 -6.91
C ILE A 83 -3.98 -8.17 -7.55
N ASP A 84 -4.85 -7.51 -6.78
CA ASP A 84 -6.11 -6.94 -7.26
C ASP A 84 -6.03 -5.42 -7.42
N LEU A 85 -5.29 -4.77 -6.53
CA LEU A 85 -5.13 -3.32 -6.48
C LEU A 85 -3.68 -2.93 -6.24
N ILE A 86 -3.21 -1.87 -6.89
CA ILE A 86 -1.87 -1.33 -6.71
C ILE A 86 -1.97 0.14 -6.31
N LEU A 87 -1.35 0.51 -5.19
CA LEU A 87 -1.11 1.87 -4.75
C LEU A 87 0.31 2.24 -5.21
N VAL A 88 0.42 3.24 -6.08
CA VAL A 88 1.70 3.61 -6.70
C VAL A 88 2.11 5.01 -6.29
N GLN A 89 3.39 5.19 -6.00
CA GLN A 89 4.00 6.50 -5.81
C GLN A 89 5.10 6.76 -6.84
N GLU A 90 5.12 7.97 -7.39
CA GLU A 90 5.90 8.38 -8.56
C GLU A 90 5.87 7.38 -9.74
N PRO A 91 4.69 7.05 -10.30
CA PRO A 91 4.62 6.21 -11.50
C PRO A 91 5.23 6.91 -12.73
N TYR A 92 5.65 6.12 -13.73
CA TYR A 92 5.98 6.67 -15.05
C TYR A 92 4.69 7.09 -15.78
N SER A 93 4.41 8.40 -15.80
CA SER A 93 3.16 8.97 -16.30
C SER A 93 3.40 10.10 -17.32
N LYS A 94 2.38 10.36 -18.15
CA LYS A 94 2.31 11.53 -19.04
C LYS A 94 0.90 12.10 -19.01
N GLY A 95 0.76 13.34 -18.55
CA GLY A 95 -0.55 13.89 -18.20
C GLY A 95 -1.20 13.07 -17.08
N ALA A 96 -2.53 12.93 -17.13
CA ALA A 96 -3.29 12.14 -16.15
C ALA A 96 -3.26 10.62 -16.39
N LYS A 97 -2.20 10.07 -17.00
CA LYS A 97 -2.13 8.65 -17.39
C LYS A 97 -0.79 7.99 -17.06
N ILE A 98 -0.84 6.85 -16.40
CA ILE A 98 0.28 5.93 -16.18
C ILE A 98 0.56 5.16 -17.47
N LEU A 99 1.83 5.10 -17.86
CA LEU A 99 2.29 4.44 -19.07
C LEU A 99 2.90 3.08 -18.75
N GLY A 100 2.90 2.17 -19.73
CA GLY A 100 3.51 0.84 -19.58
C GLY A 100 2.63 -0.22 -18.92
N ILE A 101 1.38 0.11 -18.57
CA ILE A 101 0.39 -0.84 -18.03
C ILE A 101 -0.72 -1.15 -19.05
N PRO A 102 -1.41 -2.31 -18.95
CA PRO A 102 -2.52 -2.68 -19.81
C PRO A 102 -3.64 -1.63 -19.83
N LYS A 103 -4.22 -1.38 -21.01
CA LYS A 103 -5.33 -0.41 -21.18
C LYS A 103 -6.61 -0.83 -20.46
N SER A 104 -6.77 -2.12 -20.17
CA SER A 104 -7.92 -2.66 -19.45
C SER A 104 -7.88 -2.35 -17.95
N TRP A 105 -6.75 -1.89 -17.42
CA TRP A 105 -6.62 -1.56 -16.01
C TRP A 105 -7.16 -0.16 -15.76
N ASN A 106 -8.02 -0.04 -14.75
CA ASN A 106 -8.49 1.26 -14.29
C ASN A 106 -7.37 1.96 -13.55
N GLN A 107 -7.22 3.27 -13.75
CA GLN A 107 -6.15 4.06 -13.16
C GLN A 107 -6.63 5.45 -12.76
N TRP A 108 -6.14 5.92 -11.62
CA TRP A 108 -6.38 7.28 -11.13
C TRP A 108 -5.07 7.84 -10.57
N LEU A 109 -4.84 9.13 -10.79
CA LEU A 109 -3.66 9.86 -10.35
C LEU A 109 -4.08 11.11 -9.57
N SER A 110 -3.30 11.50 -8.57
CA SER A 110 -3.38 12.82 -7.94
C SER A 110 -3.13 13.93 -8.97
N GLU A 111 -3.49 15.17 -8.66
CA GLU A 111 -3.35 16.29 -9.62
C GLU A 111 -1.89 16.48 -10.03
N ASN A 112 -0.94 16.32 -9.10
CA ASN A 112 0.49 16.38 -9.42
C ASN A 112 1.06 15.12 -10.08
N GLY A 113 0.25 14.07 -10.25
CA GLY A 113 0.62 12.82 -10.91
C GLY A 113 1.61 11.94 -10.13
N LYS A 114 1.87 12.22 -8.85
CA LYS A 114 2.85 11.49 -8.03
C LYS A 114 2.26 10.43 -7.10
N ALA A 115 0.96 10.47 -6.81
CA ALA A 115 0.26 9.38 -6.14
C ALA A 115 -0.76 8.78 -7.09
N GLY A 116 -0.96 7.47 -7.04
CA GLY A 116 -1.82 6.80 -7.99
C GLY A 116 -2.41 5.50 -7.47
N LYS A 117 -3.45 5.06 -8.17
CA LYS A 117 -4.05 3.74 -7.98
C LYS A 117 -4.30 3.07 -9.29
N ILE A 118 -4.14 1.76 -9.28
CA ILE A 118 -4.41 0.89 -10.40
C ILE A 118 -5.30 -0.24 -9.88
N SER A 119 -6.47 -0.42 -10.48
CA SER A 119 -7.38 -1.54 -10.21
C SER A 119 -7.36 -2.48 -11.41
N LEU A 120 -7.11 -3.77 -11.13
CA LEU A 120 -7.11 -4.81 -12.13
C LEU A 120 -8.54 -5.22 -12.49
N PRO A 121 -8.79 -5.74 -13.70
CA PRO A 121 -10.13 -6.20 -14.11
C PRO A 121 -10.74 -7.28 -13.22
N SER A 122 -9.90 -8.01 -12.46
CA SER A 122 -10.34 -9.01 -11.49
C SER A 122 -10.88 -8.42 -10.20
N ALA A 123 -10.60 -7.14 -9.91
CA ALA A 123 -11.04 -6.49 -8.70
C ALA A 123 -12.52 -6.10 -8.77
N ASN A 124 -13.17 -6.04 -7.60
CA ASN A 124 -14.51 -5.49 -7.45
C ASN A 124 -14.58 -4.08 -8.05
N THR A 125 -15.71 -3.74 -8.68
CA THR A 125 -15.92 -2.47 -9.38
C THR A 125 -15.60 -1.29 -8.44
N PRO A 126 -14.50 -0.56 -8.67
CA PRO A 126 -14.12 0.54 -7.82
C PRO A 126 -14.97 1.78 -8.13
N ILE A 127 -15.39 2.47 -7.08
CA ILE A 127 -16.06 3.77 -7.12
C ILE A 127 -15.00 4.85 -6.92
N PHE A 128 -14.87 5.77 -7.86
CA PHE A 128 -13.96 6.90 -7.74
C PHE A 128 -14.50 7.92 -6.75
N LEU A 129 -13.69 8.30 -5.75
CA LEU A 129 -14.09 9.27 -4.73
C LEU A 129 -13.55 10.68 -5.00
N GLY A 130 -12.44 10.79 -5.71
CA GLY A 130 -11.85 12.07 -6.08
C GLY A 130 -10.33 12.08 -6.04
N ILE A 131 -9.79 13.22 -6.45
CA ILE A 131 -8.36 13.53 -6.41
C ILE A 131 -8.15 14.81 -5.62
N LYS A 132 -6.94 14.92 -5.06
CA LYS A 132 -6.34 16.11 -4.47
C LYS A 132 -4.96 16.30 -5.08
N GLU A 133 -4.28 17.37 -4.70
CA GLU A 133 -2.94 17.67 -5.20
C GLU A 133 -1.99 16.49 -4.99
N ASN A 134 -1.95 15.93 -3.78
CA ASN A 134 -0.99 14.89 -3.38
C ASN A 134 -1.61 13.52 -3.09
N ALA A 135 -2.91 13.35 -3.28
CA ALA A 135 -3.61 12.12 -2.92
C ALA A 135 -4.77 11.79 -3.88
N VAL A 136 -5.16 10.52 -3.90
CA VAL A 136 -6.28 10.01 -4.69
C VAL A 136 -7.06 8.96 -3.91
N ALA A 137 -8.38 8.98 -4.00
CA ALA A 137 -9.28 8.11 -3.24
C ALA A 137 -10.21 7.28 -4.15
N ILE A 138 -10.41 6.02 -3.77
CA ILE A 138 -11.40 5.12 -4.39
C ILE A 138 -12.09 4.34 -3.27
N LYS A 139 -13.26 3.79 -3.56
CA LYS A 139 -14.00 2.90 -2.69
C LYS A 139 -14.24 1.59 -3.41
N ILE A 140 -14.13 0.48 -2.69
CA ILE A 140 -14.50 -0.84 -3.18
C ILE A 140 -15.49 -1.47 -2.20
N GLN A 141 -16.37 -2.31 -2.72
CA GLN A 141 -17.18 -3.18 -1.87
C GLN A 141 -16.35 -4.40 -1.50
N THR A 142 -16.31 -4.78 -0.22
CA THR A 142 -15.76 -6.06 0.25
C THR A 142 -16.87 -6.92 0.85
N SER A 143 -16.56 -8.17 1.20
CA SER A 143 -17.51 -9.06 1.89
C SER A 143 -17.88 -8.59 3.28
N ILE A 144 -17.05 -7.75 3.92
CA ILE A 144 -17.26 -7.23 5.28
C ILE A 144 -17.78 -5.78 5.30
N GLY A 145 -17.88 -5.12 4.14
CA GLY A 145 -18.35 -3.73 4.03
C GLY A 145 -17.62 -2.91 2.98
N PRO A 146 -17.99 -1.63 2.79
CA PRO A 146 -17.24 -0.72 1.95
C PRO A 146 -15.84 -0.46 2.55
N LEU A 147 -14.82 -0.54 1.70
CA LEU A 147 -13.45 -0.17 2.05
C LEU A 147 -13.05 1.03 1.19
N SER A 148 -12.82 2.16 1.84
CA SER A 148 -12.25 3.34 1.21
C SER A 148 -10.74 3.26 1.24
N ILE A 149 -10.11 3.39 0.09
CA ILE A 149 -8.67 3.26 -0.07
C ILE A 149 -8.14 4.64 -0.47
N ILE A 150 -6.96 5.03 0.00
CA ILE A 150 -6.31 6.32 -0.29
C ILE A 150 -4.84 6.04 -0.65
N SER A 151 -4.35 6.64 -1.74
CA SER A 151 -2.92 6.66 -2.06
C SER A 151 -2.43 8.09 -1.94
N GLY A 152 -1.31 8.29 -1.25
CA GLY A 152 -0.70 9.60 -1.04
C GLY A 152 0.80 9.59 -1.31
N TYR A 153 1.35 10.75 -1.67
CA TYR A 153 2.78 10.96 -1.80
C TYR A 153 3.16 12.34 -1.30
N SER A 154 4.09 12.41 -0.35
CA SER A 154 4.67 13.67 0.09
C SER A 154 6.11 13.77 -0.37
N SER A 155 6.42 14.75 -1.22
CA SER A 155 7.78 15.00 -1.71
C SER A 155 8.69 15.39 -0.53
N PRO A 156 9.97 14.95 -0.51
CA PRO A 156 10.89 15.34 0.57
C PRO A 156 11.18 16.86 0.57
N TYR A 157 10.89 17.53 -0.55
CA TYR A 157 11.10 18.97 -0.75
C TYR A 157 9.84 19.82 -0.57
N SER A 158 8.68 19.21 -0.29
CA SER A 158 7.43 19.93 -0.02
C SER A 158 7.05 19.84 1.44
N ASP A 159 6.26 20.78 1.93
CA ASP A 159 5.67 20.67 3.26
C ASP A 159 4.80 19.40 3.36
N ILE A 160 5.03 18.60 4.40
CA ILE A 160 4.27 17.37 4.66
C ILE A 160 2.82 17.67 5.01
N GLN A 161 2.55 18.84 5.59
CA GLN A 161 1.22 19.26 6.01
C GLN A 161 0.24 19.32 4.84
N ASN A 162 0.70 19.66 3.63
CA ASN A 162 -0.14 19.66 2.44
C ASN A 162 -0.70 18.26 2.14
N THR A 163 0.16 17.24 2.20
CA THR A 163 -0.26 15.84 1.96
C THR A 163 -1.12 15.32 3.11
N ILE A 164 -0.78 15.66 4.36
CA ILE A 164 -1.60 15.32 5.53
C ILE A 164 -3.01 15.92 5.39
N GLN A 165 -3.11 17.19 5.00
CA GLN A 165 -4.39 17.88 4.80
C GLN A 165 -5.21 17.24 3.68
N ASP A 166 -4.59 16.90 2.55
CA ASP A 166 -5.26 16.20 1.44
C ASP A 166 -5.86 14.85 1.90
N ILE A 167 -5.09 14.06 2.65
CA ILE A 167 -5.54 12.78 3.20
C ILE A 167 -6.64 12.99 4.25
N SER A 168 -6.47 13.97 5.15
CA SER A 168 -7.45 14.29 6.20
C SER A 168 -8.79 14.69 5.60
N GLN A 169 -8.81 15.47 4.52
CA GLN A 169 -10.06 15.86 3.85
C GLN A 169 -10.82 14.64 3.31
N PHE A 170 -10.12 13.63 2.79
CA PHE A 170 -10.76 12.37 2.43
C PHE A 170 -11.31 11.67 3.66
N ILE A 171 -10.52 11.47 4.72
CA ILE A 171 -10.96 10.79 5.95
C ILE A 171 -12.22 11.45 6.54
N THR A 172 -12.24 12.78 6.65
CA THR A 172 -13.39 13.52 7.21
C THR A 172 -14.66 13.32 6.38
N SER A 173 -14.55 13.07 5.08
CA SER A 173 -15.70 12.82 4.20
C SER A 173 -16.25 11.38 4.25
N LEU A 174 -15.53 10.45 4.90
CA LEU A 174 -15.79 9.01 4.88
C LEU A 174 -16.28 8.46 6.23
N THR A 175 -17.03 9.27 6.98
CA THR A 175 -17.44 8.93 8.35
C THR A 175 -18.09 7.54 8.44
N GLN A 176 -17.57 6.70 9.36
CA GLN A 176 -17.98 5.31 9.64
C GLN A 176 -17.58 4.24 8.61
N GLU A 177 -16.70 4.55 7.66
CA GLU A 177 -16.15 3.54 6.74
C GLU A 177 -14.78 3.04 7.17
N SER A 178 -14.48 1.77 6.87
CA SER A 178 -13.11 1.28 6.95
C SER A 178 -12.26 2.01 5.92
N VAL A 179 -11.10 2.51 6.36
CA VAL A 179 -10.16 3.26 5.51
C VAL A 179 -8.82 2.55 5.48
N LEU A 180 -8.24 2.40 4.29
CA LEU A 180 -6.86 1.97 4.08
C LEU A 180 -6.08 3.07 3.36
N ILE A 181 -4.96 3.49 3.91
CA ILE A 181 -4.08 4.50 3.34
C ILE A 181 -2.76 3.82 3.01
N GLY A 182 -2.31 3.89 1.77
CA GLY A 182 -0.93 3.56 1.40
C GLY A 182 -0.24 4.81 0.90
N ALA A 183 0.64 5.38 1.73
CA ALA A 183 1.31 6.63 1.42
C ALA A 183 2.82 6.53 1.55
N TYR A 184 3.53 7.27 0.71
CA TYR A 184 4.98 7.44 0.82
C TYR A 184 5.26 8.86 1.29
N MET A 185 5.63 9.00 2.57
CA MET A 185 5.57 10.30 3.27
C MET A 185 6.93 10.96 3.46
N ASN A 186 8.03 10.28 3.14
CA ASN A 186 9.39 10.76 3.43
C ASN A 186 9.52 11.24 4.89
N ALA A 187 8.97 10.48 5.83
CA ALA A 187 8.92 10.80 7.24
C ALA A 187 9.71 9.74 8.01
N HIS A 188 10.70 10.16 8.80
CA HIS A 188 11.49 9.26 9.64
C HIS A 188 10.93 9.27 11.06
N SER A 189 10.57 8.09 11.56
CA SER A 189 10.17 7.87 12.95
C SER A 189 10.63 6.49 13.43
N THR A 190 10.98 6.43 14.70
CA THR A 190 11.25 5.22 15.46
C THR A 190 10.05 4.28 15.55
N LEU A 191 8.81 4.78 15.40
CA LEU A 191 7.59 3.97 15.39
C LEU A 191 7.54 2.99 14.22
N TRP A 192 8.09 3.35 13.07
CA TRP A 192 8.13 2.51 11.87
C TRP A 192 9.54 2.13 11.41
N GLY A 193 10.51 2.14 12.33
CA GLY A 193 11.80 1.45 12.14
C GLY A 193 13.02 2.33 11.88
N TYR A 194 12.89 3.67 11.87
CA TYR A 194 14.07 4.53 11.79
C TYR A 194 14.80 4.62 13.14
N PRO A 195 16.13 4.90 13.15
CA PRO A 195 16.89 5.07 14.39
C PRO A 195 16.57 6.38 15.13
N ASN A 196 15.94 7.34 14.46
CA ASN A 196 15.63 8.65 14.99
C ASN A 196 14.39 9.26 14.33
N ASP A 197 13.78 10.20 15.04
CA ASP A 197 12.62 10.94 14.56
C ASP A 197 13.04 12.22 13.82
N SER A 198 12.25 12.58 12.81
CA SER A 198 12.37 13.82 12.05
C SER A 198 11.18 14.72 12.31
N LEU A 199 11.27 16.03 12.01
CA LEU A 199 10.10 16.92 12.11
C LEU A 199 8.90 16.41 11.29
N ARG A 200 9.17 15.79 10.13
CA ARG A 200 8.16 15.13 9.29
C ARG A 200 7.59 13.87 9.95
N GLY A 201 8.45 13.11 10.65
CA GLY A 201 8.05 11.99 11.49
C GLY A 201 7.06 12.42 12.56
N ASN A 202 7.45 13.39 13.39
CA ASN A 202 6.61 13.93 14.46
C ASN A 202 5.25 14.41 13.94
N ALA A 203 5.22 15.15 12.82
CA ALA A 203 3.98 15.57 12.20
C ALA A 203 3.07 14.40 11.76
N MET A 204 3.66 13.31 11.27
CA MET A 204 2.91 12.10 10.94
C MET A 204 2.44 11.34 12.17
N GLU A 205 3.23 11.30 13.24
CA GLU A 205 2.82 10.71 14.51
C GLU A 205 1.62 11.45 15.11
N ASP A 206 1.68 12.78 15.17
CA ASP A 206 0.58 13.63 15.62
C ASP A 206 -0.68 13.40 14.77
N PHE A 207 -0.51 13.28 13.44
CA PHE A 207 -1.61 12.98 12.53
C PHE A 207 -2.21 11.58 12.79
N ILE A 208 -1.38 10.55 12.95
CA ILE A 208 -1.81 9.18 13.24
C ILE A 208 -2.59 9.15 14.56
N SER A 209 -2.08 9.78 15.61
CA SER A 209 -2.73 9.84 16.93
C SER A 209 -4.04 10.62 16.89
N SER A 210 -4.09 11.77 16.21
CA SER A 210 -5.28 12.63 16.16
C SER A 210 -6.43 12.07 15.31
N THR A 211 -6.12 11.17 14.36
CA THR A 211 -7.11 10.53 13.48
C THR A 211 -7.44 9.10 13.85
N ASN A 212 -6.87 8.58 14.95
CA ASN A 212 -6.99 7.20 15.39
C ASN A 212 -6.61 6.19 14.28
N LEU A 213 -5.59 6.53 13.49
CA LEU A 213 -5.04 5.63 12.50
C LEU A 213 -4.17 4.55 13.17
N HIS A 214 -4.21 3.35 12.62
CA HIS A 214 -3.34 2.26 13.03
C HIS A 214 -2.24 2.05 11.99
N LEU A 215 -0.98 2.01 12.44
CA LEU A 215 0.17 1.68 11.61
C LEU A 215 0.18 0.19 11.28
N LEU A 216 0.28 -0.14 10.00
CA LEU A 216 0.34 -1.53 9.52
C LEU A 216 1.77 -2.03 9.28
N ASN A 217 2.78 -1.16 9.41
CA ASN A 217 4.18 -1.59 9.37
C ASN A 217 4.47 -2.52 10.55
N VAL A 218 5.16 -3.63 10.24
CA VAL A 218 5.73 -4.51 11.26
C VAL A 218 7.06 -3.89 11.69
N LYS A 219 7.22 -3.63 12.98
CA LYS A 219 8.41 -2.97 13.56
C LYS A 219 9.74 -3.65 13.21
N ASP A 220 9.73 -4.97 13.04
CA ASP A 220 10.89 -5.79 12.66
C ASP A 220 10.92 -6.15 11.16
N GLY A 221 10.08 -5.50 10.35
CA GLY A 221 10.08 -5.64 8.91
C GLY A 221 11.36 -5.04 8.30
N GLY A 222 11.89 -5.70 7.26
CA GLY A 222 13.01 -5.17 6.48
C GLY A 222 12.69 -3.78 5.88
N PRO A 223 13.71 -3.01 5.45
CA PRO A 223 13.52 -1.67 4.91
C PRO A 223 12.65 -1.68 3.64
N THR A 224 11.65 -0.81 3.56
CA THR A 224 10.81 -0.64 2.36
C THR A 224 11.52 0.14 1.25
N PHE A 225 12.64 0.79 1.58
CA PHE A 225 13.56 1.41 0.65
C PHE A 225 14.99 0.93 0.89
N GLN A 226 15.66 0.44 -0.14
CA GLN A 226 17.07 0.05 -0.05
C GLN A 226 17.84 0.42 -1.32
N GLN A 227 18.95 1.12 -1.12
CA GLN A 227 20.01 1.38 -2.10
C GLN A 227 21.36 0.91 -1.55
N ARG A 228 22.42 0.97 -2.37
CA ARG A 228 23.76 0.47 -2.03
C ARG A 228 24.27 0.93 -0.65
N ASN A 229 23.99 2.19 -0.30
CA ASN A 229 24.47 2.82 0.93
C ASN A 229 23.34 3.41 1.80
N ALA A 230 22.07 3.14 1.51
CA ALA A 230 20.94 3.74 2.22
C ALA A 230 19.81 2.73 2.42
N LYS A 231 19.16 2.79 3.59
CA LYS A 231 17.98 1.99 3.95
C LYS A 231 16.95 2.92 4.59
N GLY A 232 15.66 2.66 4.36
CA GLY A 232 14.57 3.43 4.94
C GLY A 232 13.23 2.68 4.92
N TRP A 233 12.26 3.23 5.63
CA TRP A 233 10.86 2.78 5.72
C TRP A 233 9.89 3.93 5.40
N PRO A 234 10.03 4.58 4.23
CA PRO A 234 9.20 5.73 3.85
C PRO A 234 7.74 5.36 3.53
N ASP A 235 7.46 4.07 3.30
CA ASP A 235 6.12 3.55 3.05
C ASP A 235 5.35 3.39 4.35
N LEU A 236 4.22 4.07 4.43
CA LEU A 236 3.30 4.09 5.56
C LEU A 236 1.91 3.58 5.15
N PRO A 237 1.69 2.26 5.20
CA PRO A 237 0.37 1.67 5.21
C PRO A 237 -0.30 1.93 6.58
N LEU A 238 -1.47 2.55 6.56
CA LEU A 238 -2.26 2.91 7.73
C LEU A 238 -3.72 2.48 7.53
N SER A 239 -4.45 2.22 8.61
CA SER A 239 -5.89 1.90 8.52
C SER A 239 -6.73 2.49 9.64
N ILE A 240 -8.00 2.75 9.34
CA ILE A 240 -9.09 2.98 10.32
C ILE A 240 -10.08 1.82 10.19
N GLY A 241 -10.46 1.22 11.31
CA GLY A 241 -11.41 0.11 11.41
C GLY A 241 -12.60 0.47 12.28
#